data_AF-A0A7V0TCA5-F1
#
_entry.id   AF-A0A7V0TCA5-F1
#
_cell.length_a   1.000
_cell.length_b   1.000
_cell.length_c   1.000
_cell.angle_alpha   90.00
_cell.angle_beta   90.00
_cell.angle_gamma   90.00
#
_symmetry.space_group_name_H-M   'P 1'
#
loop_
_entity.id
_entity.type
_entity.pdbx_description
1 polymer ?
#
loop_
_entity_poly.entity_id
_entity_poly.type
_entity_poly.pdbx_seq_one_letter_code
_entity_poly.pdbx_strand_id
1 'polypeptide(L)'
;MNERDDSLLGQKVSMDQKIRLYQLMEQIKNLRPWEKLYEDQLFAIKIPSRYENAFISVLGNSGLDYSICAFLGKEGLEGFYGMQDTLPMTIDHLPNPYFDFVGLTCPRVQATFIPYSQMEKEDLALIRKLKLNFSKGIGYPVFLSFVPGFYPAPANCEEADILIDAIEQLIELFPSLTAPDADKNFYFCDDEKFLLRVPQVKNGKKVWKDDLYIDNMLPKVNELSYSYSEIQLHQYRKTKGKTIGDLEYVFFLAPLIIEATERAHWIFLSAFIDSDSGHIVSYENLAPLPNYDAMLKKMPSVIMNQLMALDGMPEKVWVDHDLAKAFLSPLESIGIEIYQVEELEWLLDIYENMLDFIEKDKDTGPE
;
A
#
# COMPACT_ATOMS: atom_id res chain seq x y z
N MET A 1 -6.97 -3.78 27.80
CA MET A 1 -5.76 -3.93 28.62
C MET A 1 -4.69 -4.56 27.75
N ASN A 2 -3.77 -3.71 27.30
CA ASN A 2 -2.45 -3.89 26.69
C ASN A 2 -2.27 -2.62 25.86
N GLU A 3 -1.82 -1.57 26.55
CA GLU A 3 -1.25 -0.39 25.92
C GLU A 3 -0.07 -0.88 25.09
N ARG A 4 -0.18 -0.72 23.77
CA ARG A 4 0.74 -1.27 22.78
C ARG A 4 1.95 -0.37 22.68
N ASP A 5 3.12 -0.98 22.79
CA ASP A 5 4.36 -0.38 22.33
C ASP A 5 4.44 -0.64 20.82
N ASP A 6 3.68 0.13 20.05
CA ASP A 6 3.82 0.27 18.59
C ASP A 6 4.99 1.24 18.30
N SER A 7 6.13 1.08 18.99
CA SER A 7 7.33 1.79 18.54
C SER A 7 7.62 1.32 17.12
N LEU A 8 7.61 2.25 16.18
CA LEU A 8 7.86 2.06 14.74
C LEU A 8 9.26 1.48 14.45
N LEU A 9 10.02 1.13 15.49
CA LEU A 9 11.34 0.54 15.47
C LEU A 9 11.25 -0.93 15.90
N GLY A 10 10.80 -1.77 14.96
CA GLY A 10 11.18 -3.17 15.00
C GLY A 10 12.70 -3.29 15.13
N GLN A 11 13.20 -4.37 15.75
CA GLN A 11 14.64 -4.57 15.90
C GLN A 11 15.34 -4.44 14.54
N LYS A 12 16.46 -3.71 14.49
CA LYS A 12 17.26 -3.57 13.27
C LYS A 12 17.75 -4.94 12.81
N VAL A 13 17.67 -5.20 11.50
CA VAL A 13 18.12 -6.44 10.86
C VAL A 13 19.48 -6.88 11.41
N SER A 14 19.54 -8.13 11.89
CA SER A 14 20.78 -8.73 12.38
C SER A 14 21.80 -8.92 11.25
N MET A 15 23.08 -9.05 11.61
CA MET A 15 24.13 -9.30 10.62
C MET A 15 23.92 -10.62 9.88
N ASP A 16 23.43 -11.67 10.57
CA ASP A 16 23.18 -12.97 9.96
C ASP A 16 22.02 -12.90 8.95
N GLN A 17 20.95 -12.19 9.28
CA GLN A 17 19.84 -11.94 8.35
C GLN A 17 20.31 -11.14 7.13
N LYS A 18 21.11 -10.08 7.33
CA LYS A 18 21.69 -9.31 6.21
C LYS A 18 22.53 -10.21 5.29
N ILE A 19 23.42 -11.02 5.85
CA ILE A 19 24.25 -11.95 5.09
C ILE A 19 23.38 -12.91 4.29
N ARG A 20 22.36 -13.51 4.93
CA ARG A 20 21.45 -14.46 4.29
C ARG A 20 20.69 -13.80 3.13
N LEU A 21 20.13 -12.63 3.35
CA LEU A 21 19.40 -11.87 2.33
C LEU A 21 20.28 -11.54 1.12
N TYR A 22 21.52 -11.09 1.32
CA TYR A 22 22.44 -10.83 0.21
C TYR A 22 22.79 -12.10 -0.59
N GLN A 23 23.02 -13.23 0.09
CA GLN A 23 23.28 -14.51 -0.57
C GLN A 23 22.07 -15.01 -1.37
N LEU A 24 20.86 -14.80 -0.85
CA LEU A 24 19.62 -15.14 -1.53
C LEU A 24 19.40 -14.25 -2.75
N MET A 25 19.65 -12.96 -2.65
CA MET A 25 19.52 -12.04 -3.79
C MET A 25 20.55 -12.28 -4.89
N GLU A 26 21.75 -12.79 -4.58
CA GLU A 26 22.68 -13.26 -5.61
C GLU A 26 22.11 -14.46 -6.37
N GLN A 27 21.48 -15.42 -5.66
CA GLN A 27 20.82 -16.56 -6.29
C GLN A 27 19.66 -16.11 -7.19
N ILE A 28 18.80 -15.21 -6.70
CA ILE A 28 17.70 -14.62 -7.49
C ILE A 28 18.23 -13.92 -8.73
N LYS A 29 19.29 -13.10 -8.60
CA LYS A 29 19.93 -12.44 -9.73
C LYS A 29 20.38 -13.46 -10.79
N ASN A 30 20.93 -14.60 -10.38
CA ASN A 30 21.37 -15.64 -11.30
C ASN A 30 20.19 -16.43 -11.89
N LEU A 31 19.11 -16.61 -11.11
CA LEU A 31 17.90 -17.31 -11.51
C LEU A 31 17.06 -16.51 -12.52
N ARG A 32 17.08 -15.17 -12.42
CA ARG A 32 16.34 -14.21 -13.27
C ARG A 32 14.84 -14.56 -13.36
N PRO A 33 14.12 -14.66 -12.22
CA PRO A 33 12.75 -15.17 -12.21
C PRO A 33 11.76 -14.35 -13.05
N TRP A 34 12.00 -13.05 -13.16
CA TRP A 34 11.24 -12.10 -13.99
C TRP A 34 11.28 -12.40 -15.50
N GLU A 35 12.14 -13.30 -15.99
CA GLU A 35 12.12 -13.74 -17.40
C GLU A 35 11.07 -14.83 -17.68
N LYS A 36 10.47 -15.39 -16.61
CA LYS A 36 9.55 -16.52 -16.69
C LYS A 36 8.24 -16.28 -15.93
N LEU A 37 8.25 -15.38 -14.96
CA LEU A 37 7.12 -15.02 -14.12
C LEU A 37 6.62 -13.62 -14.50
N TYR A 38 5.31 -13.44 -14.44
CA TYR A 38 4.63 -12.17 -14.67
C TYR A 38 4.32 -11.48 -13.33
N GLU A 39 4.07 -10.18 -13.34
CA GLU A 39 3.96 -9.37 -12.12
C GLU A 39 2.58 -9.54 -11.43
N ASP A 40 1.59 -9.99 -12.19
CA ASP A 40 0.23 -10.37 -11.77
C ASP A 40 0.16 -11.75 -11.10
N GLN A 41 1.27 -12.50 -11.11
CA GLN A 41 1.37 -13.86 -10.59
C GLN A 41 1.75 -13.90 -9.11
N LEU A 42 0.94 -14.56 -8.29
CA LEU A 42 1.13 -14.68 -6.84
C LEU A 42 1.18 -16.13 -6.35
N PHE A 43 2.04 -16.39 -5.36
CA PHE A 43 1.89 -17.50 -4.41
C PHE A 43 1.97 -16.98 -2.98
N ALA A 44 1.44 -17.72 -2.01
CA ALA A 44 1.45 -17.32 -0.60
C ALA A 44 2.38 -18.17 0.26
N ILE A 45 2.88 -17.58 1.34
CA ILE A 45 3.54 -18.28 2.44
C ILE A 45 2.81 -17.94 3.74
N LYS A 46 2.64 -18.93 4.62
CA LYS A 46 2.16 -18.70 6.00
C LYS A 46 3.32 -18.12 6.80
N ILE A 47 3.08 -16.98 7.43
CA ILE A 47 4.06 -16.31 8.30
C ILE A 47 3.56 -16.29 9.74
N PRO A 48 4.44 -16.38 10.75
CA PRO A 48 4.05 -16.41 12.16
C PRO A 48 3.61 -15.03 12.70
N SER A 49 3.59 -14.00 11.85
CA SER A 49 3.27 -12.63 12.21
C SER A 49 1.76 -12.37 12.29
N ARG A 50 1.39 -11.16 12.71
CA ARG A 50 0.00 -10.67 12.73
C ARG A 50 -0.72 -10.73 11.39
N TYR A 51 0.05 -10.77 10.30
CA TYR A 51 -0.48 -10.76 8.94
C TYR A 51 -0.96 -12.12 8.47
N GLU A 52 -0.62 -13.19 9.19
CA GLU A 52 -0.94 -14.59 8.90
C GLU A 52 -0.33 -15.17 7.64
N ASN A 53 -0.39 -14.44 6.51
CA ASN A 53 0.14 -14.81 5.22
C ASN A 53 0.93 -13.65 4.61
N ALA A 54 1.91 -13.96 3.77
CA ALA A 54 2.45 -13.03 2.80
C ALA A 54 2.21 -13.57 1.39
N PHE A 55 1.90 -12.68 0.45
CA PHE A 55 1.64 -12.99 -0.95
C PHE A 55 2.79 -12.45 -1.81
N ILE A 56 3.47 -13.34 -2.53
CA ILE A 56 4.74 -13.07 -3.18
C ILE A 56 4.51 -12.87 -4.67
N SER A 57 4.89 -11.70 -5.18
CA SER A 57 4.99 -11.39 -6.62
C SER A 57 6.44 -11.10 -7.01
N VAL A 58 6.76 -11.39 -8.27
CA VAL A 58 8.05 -11.05 -8.89
C VAL A 58 7.83 -9.96 -9.93
N LEU A 59 8.44 -8.80 -9.71
CA LEU A 59 8.41 -7.67 -10.63
C LEU A 59 9.64 -7.69 -11.55
N GLY A 60 9.48 -7.17 -12.76
CA GLY A 60 10.57 -6.92 -13.70
C GLY A 60 10.42 -7.57 -15.06
N ASN A 61 9.28 -8.21 -15.35
CA ASN A 61 9.00 -8.70 -16.69
C ASN A 61 8.87 -7.55 -17.71
N SER A 62 8.53 -6.34 -17.25
CA SER A 62 8.58 -5.09 -18.02
C SER A 62 10.01 -4.57 -18.28
N GLY A 63 11.01 -5.06 -17.53
CA GLY A 63 12.40 -4.62 -17.58
C GLY A 63 12.68 -3.28 -16.88
N LEU A 64 11.70 -2.68 -16.21
CA LEU A 64 11.84 -1.40 -15.52
C LEU A 64 12.46 -1.55 -14.12
N ASP A 65 11.91 -2.43 -13.29
CA ASP A 65 12.37 -2.69 -11.92
C ASP A 65 12.42 -4.18 -11.62
N TYR A 66 13.50 -4.67 -11.00
CA TYR A 66 13.62 -6.07 -10.60
C TYR A 66 13.39 -6.21 -9.10
N SER A 67 12.27 -6.81 -8.70
CA SER A 67 11.90 -6.92 -7.29
C SER A 67 11.21 -8.23 -6.94
N ILE A 68 11.33 -8.63 -5.67
CA ILE A 68 10.47 -9.62 -5.03
C ILE A 68 9.68 -8.87 -3.97
N CYS A 69 8.36 -8.83 -4.15
CA CYS A 69 7.43 -8.14 -3.26
C CYS A 69 6.65 -9.19 -2.46
N ALA A 70 6.64 -9.05 -1.14
CA ALA A 70 5.79 -9.81 -0.24
C ALA A 70 4.72 -8.87 0.34
N PHE A 71 3.51 -8.97 -0.20
CA PHE A 71 2.32 -8.27 0.27
C PHE A 71 1.82 -8.89 1.57
N LEU A 72 1.60 -8.08 2.59
CA LEU A 72 1.40 -8.58 3.95
C LEU A 72 -0.08 -8.64 4.31
N GLY A 73 -0.57 -9.84 4.61
CA GLY A 73 -1.94 -10.05 5.07
C GLY A 73 -2.99 -9.72 4.02
N LYS A 74 -4.25 -9.74 4.45
CA LYS A 74 -5.40 -9.50 3.55
C LYS A 74 -5.31 -8.10 2.95
N GLU A 75 -4.91 -7.11 3.75
CA GLU A 75 -4.75 -5.72 3.33
C GLU A 75 -3.69 -5.57 2.23
N GLY A 76 -2.58 -6.32 2.32
CA GLY A 76 -1.56 -6.34 1.28
C GLY A 76 -2.08 -6.98 -0.02
N LEU A 77 -2.87 -8.05 0.09
CA LEU A 77 -3.48 -8.71 -1.08
C LEU A 77 -4.53 -7.81 -1.75
N GLU A 78 -5.41 -7.18 -0.98
CA GLU A 78 -6.39 -6.21 -1.49
C GLU A 78 -5.69 -5.02 -2.16
N GLY A 79 -4.60 -4.51 -1.57
CA GLY A 79 -3.79 -3.46 -2.18
C GLY A 79 -3.09 -3.92 -3.46
N PHE A 80 -2.68 -5.19 -3.57
CA PHE A 80 -2.16 -5.75 -4.81
C PHE A 80 -3.21 -5.74 -5.93
N TYR A 81 -4.43 -6.25 -5.66
CA TYR A 81 -5.52 -6.22 -6.63
C TYR A 81 -5.90 -4.78 -7.02
N GLY A 82 -5.97 -3.87 -6.05
CA GLY A 82 -6.22 -2.46 -6.33
C GLY A 82 -5.16 -1.83 -7.26
N MET A 83 -3.89 -2.23 -7.15
CA MET A 83 -2.86 -1.79 -8.10
C MET A 83 -3.04 -2.41 -9.49
N GLN A 84 -3.43 -3.69 -9.58
CA GLN A 84 -3.70 -4.34 -10.87
C GLN A 84 -4.89 -3.69 -11.60
N ASP A 85 -5.95 -3.37 -10.86
CA ASP A 85 -7.16 -2.74 -11.40
C ASP A 85 -6.91 -1.29 -11.86
N THR A 86 -5.92 -0.62 -11.27
CA THR A 86 -5.58 0.79 -11.57
C THR A 86 -4.50 0.95 -12.64
N LEU A 87 -3.73 -0.10 -12.96
CA LEU A 87 -2.71 -0.09 -14.04
C LEU A 87 -3.26 0.32 -15.43
N PRO A 88 -4.45 -0.13 -15.88
CA PRO A 88 -5.01 0.31 -17.16
C PRO A 88 -5.37 1.80 -17.20
N MET A 89 -5.50 2.45 -16.03
CA MET A 89 -5.87 3.86 -15.90
C MET A 89 -4.64 4.80 -15.88
N THR A 90 -3.43 4.29 -16.12
CA THR A 90 -2.21 5.11 -16.27
C THR A 90 -1.83 5.35 -17.74
N ILE A 91 -2.74 5.03 -18.67
CA ILE A 91 -2.55 5.32 -20.10
C ILE A 91 -2.49 6.85 -20.25
N ASP A 92 -1.46 7.34 -20.94
CA ASP A 92 -1.16 8.77 -21.24
C ASP A 92 -0.27 9.56 -20.27
N HIS A 93 0.44 8.91 -19.33
CA HIS A 93 1.39 9.58 -18.41
C HIS A 93 0.77 10.65 -17.50
N LEU A 94 -0.56 10.71 -17.41
CA LEU A 94 -1.24 11.58 -16.47
C LEU A 94 -1.03 11.06 -15.04
N PRO A 95 -0.82 11.95 -14.06
CA PRO A 95 -0.75 11.56 -12.67
C PRO A 95 -2.07 10.89 -12.25
N ASN A 96 -1.98 9.73 -11.60
CA ASN A 96 -3.15 9.03 -11.08
C ASN A 96 -3.08 9.02 -9.53
N PRO A 97 -3.78 9.95 -8.85
CA PRO A 97 -3.70 10.08 -7.40
C PRO A 97 -4.23 8.83 -6.67
N TYR A 98 -5.15 8.09 -7.29
CA TYR A 98 -5.67 6.86 -6.72
C TYR A 98 -4.67 5.70 -6.84
N PHE A 99 -3.96 5.58 -7.96
CA PHE A 99 -2.85 4.62 -8.12
C PHE A 99 -1.77 4.87 -7.06
N ASP A 100 -1.36 6.13 -6.88
CA ASP A 100 -0.39 6.52 -5.85
C ASP A 100 -0.91 6.19 -4.45
N PHE A 101 -2.18 6.50 -4.17
CA PHE A 101 -2.84 6.17 -2.92
C PHE A 101 -2.78 4.67 -2.61
N VAL A 102 -3.23 3.81 -3.53
CA VAL A 102 -3.22 2.35 -3.33
C VAL A 102 -1.78 1.84 -3.18
N GLY A 103 -0.87 2.29 -4.04
CA GLY A 103 0.53 1.87 -4.04
C GLY A 103 1.28 2.24 -2.76
N LEU A 104 0.98 3.38 -2.15
CA LEU A 104 1.66 3.88 -0.93
C LEU A 104 0.93 3.50 0.36
N THR A 105 -0.30 3.00 0.28
CA THR A 105 -1.05 2.47 1.44
C THR A 105 -1.10 0.95 1.49
N CYS A 106 -0.58 0.26 0.49
CA CYS A 106 -0.49 -1.20 0.47
C CYS A 106 0.68 -1.73 1.35
N PRO A 107 0.39 -2.46 2.46
CA PRO A 107 1.43 -2.98 3.35
C PRO A 107 2.23 -4.10 2.68
N ARG A 108 3.54 -3.89 2.52
CA ARG A 108 4.44 -4.86 1.88
C ARG A 108 5.88 -4.76 2.38
N VAL A 109 6.63 -5.83 2.16
CA VAL A 109 8.10 -5.80 2.24
C VAL A 109 8.69 -6.21 0.90
N GLN A 110 9.79 -5.59 0.51
CA GLN A 110 10.32 -5.72 -0.84
C GLN A 110 11.83 -5.92 -0.80
N ALA A 111 12.31 -6.89 -1.56
CA ALA A 111 13.71 -7.00 -1.94
C ALA A 111 13.85 -6.51 -3.40
N THR A 112 14.53 -5.39 -3.61
CA THR A 112 14.66 -4.74 -4.92
C THR A 112 16.11 -4.43 -5.25
N PHE A 113 16.44 -4.33 -6.53
CA PHE A 113 17.76 -3.90 -6.98
C PHE A 113 17.79 -2.41 -7.30
N ILE A 114 18.73 -1.68 -6.68
CA ILE A 114 18.96 -0.24 -6.92
C ILE A 114 20.33 0.03 -7.57
N PRO A 115 20.53 1.20 -8.20
CA PRO A 115 21.83 1.60 -8.69
C PRO A 115 22.89 1.69 -7.59
N TYR A 116 24.16 1.42 -7.96
CA TYR A 116 25.30 1.53 -7.04
C TYR A 116 25.39 2.88 -6.31
N SER A 117 24.99 3.97 -6.97
CA SER A 117 25.04 5.33 -6.42
C SER A 117 24.09 5.57 -5.24
N GLN A 118 23.09 4.70 -5.07
CA GLN A 118 22.10 4.77 -4.01
C GLN A 118 22.39 3.79 -2.86
N MET A 119 23.46 2.99 -2.96
CA MET A 119 23.82 2.03 -1.92
C MET A 119 24.59 2.68 -0.77
N GLU A 120 24.28 2.26 0.45
CA GLU A 120 25.03 2.62 1.66
C GLU A 120 26.43 1.99 1.67
N LYS A 121 27.40 2.71 2.24
CA LYS A 121 28.82 2.30 2.22
C LYS A 121 29.06 1.01 2.99
N GLU A 122 28.37 0.84 4.12
CA GLU A 122 28.46 -0.34 4.98
C GLU A 122 27.95 -1.59 4.27
N ASP A 123 26.84 -1.47 3.54
CA ASP A 123 26.24 -2.56 2.77
C ASP A 123 27.13 -2.96 1.58
N LEU A 124 27.71 -1.99 0.87
CA LEU A 124 28.73 -2.25 -0.15
C LEU A 124 29.97 -2.97 0.40
N ALA A 125 30.41 -2.60 1.60
CA ALA A 125 31.56 -3.25 2.25
C ALA A 125 31.23 -4.72 2.61
N LEU A 126 30.01 -4.99 3.09
CA LEU A 126 29.55 -6.34 3.39
C LEU A 126 29.48 -7.20 2.13
N ILE A 127 28.88 -6.70 1.05
CA ILE A 127 28.81 -7.40 -0.25
C ILE A 127 30.20 -7.80 -0.74
N ARG A 128 31.17 -6.86 -0.70
CA ARG A 128 32.57 -7.13 -1.08
C ARG A 128 33.22 -8.19 -0.19
N LYS A 129 33.01 -8.13 1.13
CA LYS A 129 33.54 -9.10 2.10
C LYS A 129 33.00 -10.51 1.83
N LEU A 130 31.73 -10.62 1.48
CA LEU A 130 31.07 -11.89 1.12
C LEU A 130 31.44 -12.37 -0.29
N LYS A 131 32.16 -11.56 -1.09
CA LYS A 131 32.53 -11.84 -2.49
C LYS A 131 31.33 -12.13 -3.39
N LEU A 132 30.21 -11.49 -3.09
CA LEU A 132 28.99 -11.60 -3.89
C LEU A 132 29.10 -10.72 -5.13
N ASN A 133 28.60 -11.22 -6.25
CA ASN A 133 28.73 -10.62 -7.56
C ASN A 133 27.40 -9.99 -7.99
N PHE A 134 27.25 -8.70 -7.70
CA PHE A 134 26.19 -7.86 -8.28
C PHE A 134 26.77 -7.03 -9.43
N SER A 135 26.02 -6.89 -10.52
CA SER A 135 26.49 -6.21 -11.74
C SER A 135 25.73 -4.90 -11.92
N LYS A 136 26.39 -3.90 -12.52
CA LYS A 136 25.79 -2.59 -12.79
C LYS A 136 24.49 -2.65 -13.63
N GLY A 137 24.28 -3.72 -14.39
CA GLY A 137 23.10 -3.87 -15.26
C GLY A 137 21.82 -4.27 -14.55
N ILE A 138 21.90 -4.99 -13.41
CA ILE A 138 20.72 -5.34 -12.60
C ILE A 138 20.64 -4.44 -11.36
N GLY A 139 21.79 -4.06 -10.79
CA GLY A 139 21.87 -3.24 -9.58
C GLY A 139 22.32 -4.04 -8.36
N TYR A 140 22.10 -3.48 -7.18
CA TYR A 140 22.48 -4.00 -5.88
C TYR A 140 21.25 -4.11 -5.00
N PRO A 141 21.08 -5.21 -4.24
CA PRO A 141 19.85 -5.43 -3.51
C PRO A 141 19.73 -4.52 -2.28
N VAL A 142 18.53 -4.02 -2.05
CA VAL A 142 18.07 -3.39 -0.80
C VAL A 142 16.75 -4.02 -0.35
N PHE A 143 16.47 -3.87 0.94
CA PHE A 143 15.34 -4.53 1.61
C PHE A 143 14.49 -3.46 2.28
N LEU A 144 13.29 -3.24 1.75
CA LEU A 144 12.42 -2.12 2.09
C LEU A 144 11.14 -2.61 2.77
N SER A 145 10.73 -1.86 3.77
CA SER A 145 9.43 -1.92 4.44
C SER A 145 8.53 -0.83 3.87
N PHE A 146 7.31 -1.18 3.53
CA PHE A 146 6.24 -0.27 3.16
C PHE A 146 5.15 -0.36 4.22
N VAL A 147 5.17 0.61 5.15
CA VAL A 147 4.11 0.79 6.13
C VAL A 147 3.12 1.80 5.56
N PRO A 148 1.80 1.53 5.56
CA PRO A 148 0.81 2.35 4.88
C PRO A 148 0.90 3.84 5.23
N GLY A 149 1.04 4.70 4.21
CA GLY A 149 1.14 6.16 4.37
C GLY A 149 2.51 6.68 4.80
N PHE A 150 3.46 5.81 5.16
CA PHE A 150 4.83 6.21 5.50
C PHE A 150 5.77 6.05 4.30
N TYR A 151 6.81 6.87 4.25
CA TYR A 151 7.85 6.77 3.24
C TYR A 151 8.58 5.41 3.35
N PRO A 152 8.97 4.74 2.26
CA PRO A 152 9.70 3.47 2.33
C PRO A 152 10.96 3.58 3.18
N ALA A 153 11.19 2.60 4.04
CA ALA A 153 12.32 2.57 4.96
C ALA A 153 12.98 1.19 4.96
N PRO A 154 14.23 1.04 5.44
CA PRO A 154 14.84 -0.28 5.58
C PRO A 154 13.98 -1.24 6.40
N ALA A 155 13.86 -2.48 5.94
CA ALA A 155 13.15 -3.54 6.66
C ALA A 155 13.72 -3.78 8.07
N ASN A 156 12.87 -4.19 9.01
CA ASN A 156 13.26 -4.62 10.35
C ASN A 156 13.55 -6.14 10.40
N CYS A 157 13.91 -6.68 11.57
CA CYS A 157 14.20 -8.11 11.75
C CYS A 157 13.06 -9.05 11.35
N GLU A 158 11.82 -8.75 11.73
CA GLU A 158 10.66 -9.60 11.41
C GLU A 158 10.39 -9.58 9.91
N GLU A 159 10.46 -8.40 9.30
CA GLU A 159 10.31 -8.20 7.86
C GLU A 159 11.44 -8.87 7.07
N ALA A 160 12.67 -8.89 7.61
CA ALA A 160 13.79 -9.62 7.03
C ALA A 160 13.55 -11.14 7.06
N ASP A 161 12.98 -11.70 8.13
CA ASP A 161 12.62 -13.12 8.17
C ASP A 161 11.54 -13.47 7.13
N ILE A 162 10.56 -12.59 6.95
CA ILE A 162 9.54 -12.74 5.89
C ILE A 162 10.20 -12.74 4.51
N LEU A 163 11.12 -11.80 4.23
CA LEU A 163 11.84 -11.75 2.95
C LEU A 163 12.73 -12.99 2.74
N ILE A 164 13.42 -13.47 3.77
CA ILE A 164 14.22 -14.70 3.69
C ILE A 164 13.32 -15.87 3.29
N ASP A 165 12.21 -16.07 3.99
CA ASP A 165 11.26 -17.14 3.68
C ASP A 165 10.69 -17.01 2.27
N ALA A 166 10.25 -15.81 1.88
CA ALA A 166 9.68 -15.53 0.57
C ALA A 166 10.67 -15.88 -0.55
N ILE A 167 11.93 -15.42 -0.44
CA ILE A 167 12.95 -15.66 -1.46
C ILE A 167 13.35 -17.14 -1.49
N GLU A 168 13.51 -17.79 -0.34
CA GLU A 168 13.80 -19.23 -0.27
C GLU A 168 12.70 -20.06 -0.92
N GLN A 169 11.43 -19.75 -0.63
CA GLN A 169 10.30 -20.45 -1.24
C GLN A 169 10.17 -20.15 -2.74
N LEU A 170 10.44 -18.93 -3.19
CA LEU A 170 10.50 -18.64 -4.62
C LEU A 170 11.57 -19.51 -5.31
N ILE A 171 12.78 -19.57 -4.76
CA ILE A 171 13.88 -20.40 -5.32
C ILE A 171 13.48 -21.88 -5.36
N GLU A 172 12.86 -22.39 -4.30
CA GLU A 172 12.41 -23.78 -4.21
C GLU A 172 11.31 -24.10 -5.23
N LEU A 173 10.34 -23.20 -5.39
CA LEU A 173 9.20 -23.40 -6.29
C LEU A 173 9.54 -23.14 -7.76
N PHE A 174 10.54 -22.30 -8.05
CA PHE A 174 10.83 -21.83 -9.41
C PHE A 174 10.94 -22.93 -10.48
N PRO A 175 11.61 -24.08 -10.24
CA PRO A 175 11.65 -25.16 -11.24
C PRO A 175 10.25 -25.72 -11.57
N SER A 176 9.37 -25.83 -10.58
CA SER A 176 7.98 -26.28 -10.76
C SER A 176 7.10 -25.21 -11.40
N LEU A 177 7.28 -23.94 -11.03
CA LEU A 177 6.54 -22.80 -11.60
C LEU A 177 6.83 -22.59 -13.09
N THR A 178 8.04 -22.94 -13.53
CA THR A 178 8.53 -22.70 -14.90
C THR A 178 8.55 -23.95 -15.77
N ALA A 179 8.08 -25.09 -15.25
CA ALA A 179 7.98 -26.33 -16.01
C ALA A 179 6.98 -26.15 -17.18
N PRO A 180 7.23 -26.75 -18.36
CA PRO A 180 6.34 -26.62 -19.51
C PRO A 180 4.90 -27.10 -19.25
N ASP A 181 4.75 -28.06 -18.33
CA ASP A 181 3.51 -28.70 -17.90
C ASP A 181 3.01 -28.20 -16.54
N ALA A 182 3.59 -27.12 -16.01
CA ALA A 182 3.12 -26.50 -14.78
C ALA A 182 1.64 -26.14 -14.90
N ASP A 183 0.82 -26.60 -13.95
CA ASP A 183 -0.56 -26.16 -13.82
C ASP A 183 -0.57 -24.71 -13.34
N LYS A 184 -0.46 -23.77 -14.29
CA LYS A 184 -0.45 -22.34 -13.99
C LYS A 184 -1.72 -21.89 -13.29
N ASN A 185 -2.84 -22.60 -13.45
CA ASN A 185 -4.07 -22.31 -12.72
C ASN A 185 -3.99 -22.73 -11.25
N PHE A 186 -3.13 -23.69 -10.89
CA PHE A 186 -2.86 -24.02 -9.48
C PHE A 186 -1.90 -23.02 -8.82
N TYR A 187 -0.98 -22.44 -9.59
CA TYR A 187 0.06 -21.55 -9.09
C TYR A 187 -0.29 -20.06 -9.18
N PHE A 188 -1.19 -19.66 -10.09
CA PHE A 188 -1.49 -18.26 -10.44
C PHE A 188 -2.97 -18.02 -10.76
N CYS A 189 -3.87 -18.79 -10.12
CA CYS A 189 -5.29 -18.86 -10.50
C CYS A 189 -5.97 -17.49 -10.54
N ASP A 190 -6.89 -17.37 -11.50
CA ASP A 190 -8.05 -16.50 -11.47
C ASP A 190 -8.51 -16.21 -10.03
N ASP A 191 -8.53 -14.92 -9.69
CA ASP A 191 -9.04 -14.11 -8.54
C ASP A 191 -9.25 -14.71 -7.13
N GLU A 192 -9.29 -16.03 -6.92
CA GLU A 192 -9.80 -16.63 -5.68
C GLU A 192 -8.91 -17.74 -5.07
N LYS A 193 -7.90 -18.26 -5.77
CA LYS A 193 -7.12 -19.42 -5.27
C LYS A 193 -5.65 -19.38 -5.67
N PHE A 194 -4.74 -19.66 -4.75
CA PHE A 194 -3.34 -19.86 -5.10
C PHE A 194 -2.61 -20.72 -4.06
N LEU A 195 -1.45 -21.23 -4.46
CA LEU A 195 -0.59 -22.06 -3.61
C LEU A 195 -0.26 -21.34 -2.30
N LEU A 196 -0.47 -22.03 -1.17
CA LEU A 196 -0.01 -21.59 0.15
C LEU A 196 1.08 -22.53 0.65
N ARG A 197 2.26 -21.99 0.93
CA ARG A 197 3.37 -22.72 1.56
C ARG A 197 3.28 -22.55 3.07
N VAL A 198 3.15 -23.66 3.80
CA VAL A 198 3.01 -23.62 5.27
C VAL A 198 4.26 -24.22 5.92
N PRO A 199 4.95 -23.47 6.80
CA PRO A 199 6.12 -23.98 7.50
C PRO A 199 5.69 -24.97 8.59
N GLN A 200 6.46 -26.04 8.74
CA GLN A 200 6.34 -27.05 9.77
C GLN A 200 7.70 -27.28 10.41
N VAL A 201 7.71 -27.58 11.70
CA VAL A 201 8.93 -28.01 12.39
C VAL A 201 8.96 -29.54 12.39
N LYS A 202 9.90 -30.13 11.65
CA LYS A 202 10.19 -31.57 11.70
C LYS A 202 11.63 -31.78 12.16
N ASN A 203 11.82 -32.52 13.26
CA ASN A 203 13.14 -32.79 13.85
C ASN A 203 13.98 -31.52 14.11
N GLY A 204 13.33 -30.44 14.59
CA GLY A 204 14.00 -29.15 14.86
C GLY A 204 14.40 -28.37 13.60
N LYS A 205 14.01 -28.83 12.41
CA LYS A 205 14.24 -28.12 11.13
C LYS A 205 12.90 -27.62 10.58
N LYS A 206 12.93 -26.41 10.02
CA LYS A 206 11.83 -25.85 9.25
C LYS A 206 11.75 -26.59 7.92
N VAL A 207 10.58 -27.13 7.61
CA VAL A 207 10.23 -27.74 6.32
C VAL A 207 8.91 -27.16 5.86
N TRP A 208 8.66 -27.12 4.55
CA TRP A 208 7.46 -26.53 3.99
C TRP A 208 6.54 -27.60 3.42
N LYS A 209 5.24 -27.37 3.52
CA LYS A 209 4.21 -28.17 2.85
C LYS A 209 3.35 -27.28 1.97
N ASP A 210 2.81 -27.88 0.91
CA ASP A 210 1.79 -27.23 0.10
C ASP A 210 0.43 -27.32 0.80
N ASP A 211 -0.31 -26.24 0.67
CA ASP A 211 -1.69 -26.06 1.06
C ASP A 211 -2.35 -25.13 0.03
N LEU A 212 -3.65 -24.90 0.16
CA LEU A 212 -4.38 -24.00 -0.73
C LEU A 212 -4.88 -22.79 0.05
N TYR A 213 -4.49 -21.59 -0.38
CA TYR A 213 -5.21 -20.38 0.02
C TYR A 213 -6.43 -20.25 -0.88
N ILE A 214 -7.60 -20.13 -0.27
CA ILE A 214 -8.84 -19.78 -0.95
C ILE A 214 -9.20 -18.40 -0.44
N ASP A 215 -9.10 -17.41 -1.30
CA ASP A 215 -9.67 -16.11 -1.02
C ASP A 215 -11.17 -16.23 -1.09
N ASN A 216 -11.81 -16.35 0.07
CA ASN A 216 -13.26 -16.28 0.15
C ASN A 216 -13.66 -14.82 0.00
N MET A 217 -13.60 -14.30 -1.23
CA MET A 217 -14.10 -12.98 -1.63
C MET A 217 -15.64 -12.90 -1.52
N LEU A 218 -16.23 -13.21 -0.36
CA LEU A 218 -17.66 -13.14 -0.09
C LEU A 218 -17.96 -12.31 1.16
N PRO A 219 -18.84 -11.30 1.08
CA PRO A 219 -18.97 -10.26 0.07
C PRO A 219 -18.43 -8.91 0.58
N LYS A 220 -18.07 -8.02 -0.35
CA LYS A 220 -18.05 -6.56 -0.15
C LYS A 220 -19.44 -6.09 0.32
N VAL A 221 -19.72 -6.16 1.63
CA VAL A 221 -20.87 -5.53 2.29
C VAL A 221 -20.38 -4.97 3.62
N ASN A 222 -19.87 -3.73 3.58
CA ASN A 222 -19.67 -2.86 4.75
C ASN A 222 -19.12 -3.53 6.04
N GLU A 223 -17.83 -3.87 6.08
CA GLU A 223 -17.11 -4.02 7.37
C GLU A 223 -16.05 -2.93 7.62
N LEU A 224 -15.90 -1.98 6.69
CA LEU A 224 -15.47 -0.63 7.04
C LEU A 224 -16.71 0.19 7.44
N SER A 225 -17.51 -0.32 8.37
CA SER A 225 -18.59 0.48 8.95
C SER A 225 -17.96 1.47 9.91
N TYR A 226 -17.77 2.69 9.42
CA TYR A 226 -17.34 3.78 10.25
C TYR A 226 -18.52 4.30 11.06
N SER A 227 -18.43 4.22 12.39
CA SER A 227 -19.50 4.70 13.26
C SER A 227 -19.39 6.20 13.47
N TYR A 228 -20.48 6.92 13.21
CA TYR A 228 -20.63 8.32 13.57
C TYR A 228 -21.31 8.45 14.93
N SER A 229 -20.99 9.51 15.67
CA SER A 229 -21.72 9.84 16.90
C SER A 229 -23.16 10.21 16.56
N GLU A 230 -24.13 9.49 17.13
CA GLU A 230 -25.57 9.82 16.98
C GLU A 230 -25.86 11.27 17.39
N ILE A 231 -25.13 11.79 18.38
CA ILE A 231 -25.27 13.18 18.84
C ILE A 231 -24.81 14.14 17.73
N GLN A 232 -23.67 13.89 17.10
CA GLN A 232 -23.16 14.73 16.00
C GLN A 232 -24.08 14.67 14.78
N LEU A 233 -24.56 13.47 14.41
CA LEU A 233 -25.52 13.30 13.32
C LEU A 233 -26.83 14.05 13.61
N HIS A 234 -27.35 13.94 14.83
CA HIS A 234 -28.57 14.65 15.22
C HIS A 234 -28.39 16.17 15.20
N GLN A 235 -27.23 16.67 15.64
CA GLN A 235 -26.91 18.10 15.61
C GLN A 235 -26.83 18.59 14.16
N TYR A 236 -26.09 17.89 13.31
CA TYR A 236 -25.92 18.27 11.92
C TYR A 236 -27.23 18.18 11.14
N ARG A 237 -28.08 17.18 11.38
CA ARG A 237 -29.41 17.08 10.74
C ARG A 237 -30.30 18.32 10.93
N LYS A 238 -30.04 19.16 11.95
CA LYS A 238 -30.77 20.42 12.15
C LYS A 238 -30.46 21.48 11.10
N THR A 239 -29.37 21.34 10.33
CA THR A 239 -29.01 22.24 9.22
C THR A 239 -29.78 21.93 7.94
N LYS A 240 -30.58 20.86 7.88
CA LYS A 240 -31.35 20.42 6.69
C LYS A 240 -32.23 21.50 6.05
N GLY A 241 -32.57 22.58 6.77
CA GLY A 241 -33.30 23.73 6.20
C GLY A 241 -32.43 24.69 5.36
N LYS A 242 -31.11 24.49 5.34
CA LYS A 242 -30.13 25.21 4.55
C LYS A 242 -29.42 24.22 3.64
N THR A 243 -29.91 24.08 2.42
CA THR A 243 -29.24 23.26 1.40
C THR A 243 -28.00 23.98 0.90
N ILE A 244 -26.88 23.26 0.87
CA ILE A 244 -25.70 23.65 0.08
C ILE A 244 -25.71 22.81 -1.20
N GLY A 245 -25.01 23.28 -2.24
CA GLY A 245 -24.90 22.57 -3.51
C GLY A 245 -24.37 21.14 -3.34
N ASP A 246 -24.38 20.40 -4.45
CA ASP A 246 -23.80 19.07 -4.45
C ASP A 246 -22.27 19.14 -4.31
N LEU A 247 -21.66 18.13 -3.69
CA LEU A 247 -20.23 18.14 -3.36
C LEU A 247 -19.50 16.92 -3.95
N GLU A 248 -18.22 17.09 -4.24
CA GLU A 248 -17.29 15.97 -4.37
C GLU A 248 -16.51 15.80 -3.06
N TYR A 249 -16.28 14.57 -2.64
CA TYR A 249 -15.41 14.26 -1.51
C TYR A 249 -14.20 13.47 -2.00
N VAL A 250 -13.03 14.04 -1.76
CA VAL A 250 -11.74 13.44 -2.12
C VAL A 250 -10.97 13.04 -0.87
N PHE A 251 -10.38 11.86 -0.92
CA PHE A 251 -9.46 11.36 0.10
C PHE A 251 -8.27 10.68 -0.58
N PHE A 252 -7.13 11.36 -0.63
CA PHE A 252 -5.95 10.87 -1.35
C PHE A 252 -4.65 11.30 -0.66
N LEU A 253 -3.52 10.77 -1.14
CA LEU A 253 -2.20 11.19 -0.69
C LEU A 253 -1.77 12.46 -1.44
N ALA A 254 -1.68 13.57 -0.73
CA ALA A 254 -1.07 14.77 -1.26
C ALA A 254 0.40 14.47 -1.65
N PRO A 255 0.92 15.03 -2.75
CA PRO A 255 2.28 14.79 -3.23
C PRO A 255 3.36 15.51 -2.38
N LEU A 256 3.21 15.50 -1.06
CA LEU A 256 4.03 16.17 -0.08
C LEU A 256 4.52 15.17 0.99
N ILE A 257 5.84 15.14 1.19
CA ILE A 257 6.50 14.32 2.21
C ILE A 257 6.83 15.20 3.41
N ILE A 258 6.46 14.73 4.61
CA ILE A 258 6.83 15.35 5.87
C ILE A 258 7.96 14.55 6.49
N GLU A 259 9.10 15.22 6.68
CA GLU A 259 10.22 14.70 7.46
C GLU A 259 9.80 14.56 8.93
N ALA A 260 10.11 13.41 9.52
CA ALA A 260 9.83 13.12 10.92
C ALA A 260 11.01 12.40 11.57
N THR A 261 11.09 12.47 12.89
CA THR A 261 12.22 11.92 13.66
C THR A 261 12.38 10.41 13.49
N GLU A 262 11.28 9.67 13.32
CA GLU A 262 11.31 8.22 13.21
C GLU A 262 11.26 7.77 11.75
N ARG A 263 10.24 8.22 11.01
CA ARG A 263 10.01 7.84 9.62
C ARG A 263 9.22 8.93 8.91
N ALA A 264 9.75 9.47 7.82
CA ALA A 264 9.03 10.41 6.97
C ALA A 264 7.71 9.79 6.49
N HIS A 265 6.71 10.62 6.24
CA HIS A 265 5.39 10.14 5.82
C HIS A 265 4.73 11.09 4.83
N TRP A 266 3.76 10.56 4.09
CA TRP A 266 2.93 11.34 3.19
C TRP A 266 1.81 12.04 3.97
N ILE A 267 1.23 13.08 3.37
CA ILE A 267 0.03 13.74 3.89
C ILE A 267 -1.20 13.16 3.21
N PHE A 268 -2.20 12.80 3.99
CA PHE A 268 -3.53 12.50 3.47
C PHE A 268 -4.35 13.77 3.44
N LEU A 269 -4.94 14.11 2.30
CA LEU A 269 -5.89 15.20 2.17
C LEU A 269 -7.31 14.64 2.23
N SER A 270 -8.13 15.15 3.15
CA SER A 270 -9.58 14.94 3.17
C SER A 270 -10.23 16.25 2.78
N ALA A 271 -10.95 16.32 1.67
CA ALA A 271 -11.56 17.57 1.23
C ALA A 271 -12.95 17.40 0.63
N PHE A 272 -13.79 18.41 0.85
CA PHE A 272 -15.05 18.63 0.16
C PHE A 272 -14.87 19.75 -0.86
N ILE A 273 -15.36 19.50 -2.07
CA ILE A 273 -15.27 20.40 -3.22
C ILE A 273 -16.69 20.71 -3.66
N ASP A 274 -16.99 21.97 -3.93
CA ASP A 274 -18.25 22.36 -4.56
C ASP A 274 -18.26 21.89 -6.01
N SER A 275 -19.21 21.02 -6.37
CA SER A 275 -19.19 20.36 -7.69
C SER A 275 -19.42 21.33 -8.85
N ASP A 276 -20.15 22.42 -8.64
CA ASP A 276 -20.43 23.41 -9.69
C ASP A 276 -19.23 24.32 -9.98
N SER A 277 -18.43 24.67 -8.96
CA SER A 277 -17.35 25.66 -9.08
C SER A 277 -15.94 25.11 -8.98
N GLY A 278 -15.77 23.88 -8.51
CA GLY A 278 -14.45 23.27 -8.28
C GLY A 278 -13.70 23.85 -7.07
N HIS A 279 -14.33 24.73 -6.28
CA HIS A 279 -13.70 25.29 -5.10
C HIS A 279 -13.67 24.27 -3.95
N ILE A 280 -12.51 24.12 -3.31
CA ILE A 280 -12.38 23.40 -2.04
C ILE A 280 -13.11 24.20 -0.95
N VAL A 281 -14.24 23.70 -0.49
CA VAL A 281 -15.08 24.36 0.54
C VAL A 281 -14.69 23.96 1.96
N SER A 282 -14.05 22.81 2.13
CA SER A 282 -13.47 22.37 3.40
C SER A 282 -12.37 21.35 3.14
N TYR A 283 -11.28 21.40 3.92
CA TYR A 283 -10.21 20.41 3.83
C TYR A 283 -9.55 20.19 5.20
N GLU A 284 -8.92 19.03 5.38
CA GLU A 284 -8.09 18.68 6.52
C GLU A 284 -6.89 17.86 6.03
N ASN A 285 -5.70 18.16 6.55
CA ASN A 285 -4.49 17.39 6.31
C ASN A 285 -4.26 16.41 7.46
N LEU A 286 -4.06 15.13 7.14
CA LEU A 286 -3.86 14.09 8.13
C LEU A 286 -2.49 13.43 7.97
N ALA A 287 -1.85 13.15 9.11
CA ALA A 287 -0.68 12.29 9.19
C ALA A 287 -1.13 10.86 9.55
N PRO A 288 -0.43 9.80 9.07
CA PRO A 288 -0.71 8.41 9.42
C PRO A 288 -0.26 8.05 10.84
N LEU A 289 -0.55 8.91 11.82
CA LEU A 289 -0.11 8.82 13.21
C LEU A 289 -1.27 8.50 14.17
N PRO A 290 -1.03 7.62 15.18
CA PRO A 290 0.21 6.86 15.42
C PRO A 290 0.43 5.71 14.41
N ASN A 291 -0.59 5.34 13.66
CA ASN A 291 -0.52 4.44 12.51
C ASN A 291 -1.72 4.72 11.57
N TYR A 292 -1.68 4.15 10.37
CA TYR A 292 -2.71 4.33 9.34
C TYR A 292 -4.12 3.94 9.83
N ASP A 293 -4.31 2.77 10.44
CA ASP A 293 -5.62 2.33 10.95
C ASP A 293 -6.20 3.28 11.99
N ALA A 294 -5.36 3.80 12.89
CA ALA A 294 -5.77 4.76 13.90
C ALA A 294 -6.12 6.12 13.29
N MET A 295 -5.48 6.51 12.20
CA MET A 295 -5.86 7.68 11.41
C MET A 295 -7.22 7.46 10.73
N LEU A 296 -7.41 6.34 10.03
CA LEU A 296 -8.69 6.00 9.37
C LEU A 296 -9.87 6.02 10.36
N LYS A 297 -9.68 5.51 11.58
CA LYS A 297 -10.71 5.54 12.64
C LYS A 297 -11.14 6.94 13.08
N LYS A 298 -10.34 7.98 12.81
CA LYS A 298 -10.69 9.39 13.11
C LYS A 298 -11.52 10.04 12.01
N MET A 299 -11.57 9.45 10.81
CA MET A 299 -12.21 10.05 9.63
C MET A 299 -13.67 10.47 9.86
N PRO A 300 -14.52 9.73 10.59
CA PRO A 300 -15.87 10.20 10.89
C PRO A 300 -15.92 11.55 11.61
N SER A 301 -15.02 11.75 12.57
CA SER A 301 -14.95 13.02 13.31
C SER A 301 -14.40 14.15 12.43
N VAL A 302 -13.42 13.85 11.59
CA VAL A 302 -12.86 14.81 10.61
C VAL A 302 -13.95 15.27 9.65
N ILE A 303 -14.62 14.33 8.99
CA ILE A 303 -15.70 14.61 8.05
C ILE A 303 -16.84 15.38 8.73
N MET A 304 -17.25 14.99 9.93
CA MET A 304 -18.29 15.75 10.66
C MET A 304 -17.88 17.19 10.94
N ASN A 305 -16.62 17.42 11.32
CA ASN A 305 -16.13 18.79 11.57
C ASN A 305 -16.13 19.61 10.28
N GLN A 306 -15.72 19.01 9.16
CA GLN A 306 -15.75 19.64 7.84
C GLN A 306 -17.19 20.02 7.45
N LEU A 307 -18.13 19.08 7.53
CA LEU A 307 -19.53 19.31 7.21
C LEU A 307 -20.20 20.35 8.12
N MET A 308 -19.91 20.33 9.43
CA MET A 308 -20.42 21.34 10.36
C MET A 308 -19.90 22.75 10.05
N ALA A 309 -18.71 22.88 9.44
CA ALA A 309 -18.16 24.17 9.05
C ALA A 309 -18.85 24.80 7.82
N LEU A 310 -19.56 24.00 7.01
CA LEU A 310 -20.24 24.48 5.79
C LEU A 310 -21.58 25.21 6.04
N ASP A 311 -22.07 25.27 7.29
CA ASP A 311 -23.36 25.88 7.69
C ASP A 311 -24.57 25.49 6.79
N GLY A 312 -24.58 24.24 6.32
CA GLY A 312 -25.68 23.69 5.53
C GLY A 312 -25.47 22.20 5.22
N MET A 313 -26.43 21.62 4.49
CA MET A 313 -26.47 20.20 4.19
C MET A 313 -26.43 19.97 2.67
N PRO A 314 -25.47 19.19 2.14
CA PRO A 314 -25.45 18.84 0.74
C PRO A 314 -26.56 17.83 0.43
N GLU A 315 -27.13 17.91 -0.77
CA GLU A 315 -28.09 16.89 -1.23
C GLU A 315 -27.36 15.64 -1.69
N LYS A 316 -26.29 15.81 -2.48
CA LYS A 316 -25.46 14.71 -2.99
C LYS A 316 -23.99 14.90 -2.67
N VAL A 317 -23.30 13.79 -2.46
CA VAL A 317 -21.84 13.74 -2.41
C VAL A 317 -21.32 12.65 -3.33
N TRP A 318 -20.44 13.01 -4.26
CA TRP A 318 -19.72 12.06 -5.12
C TRP A 318 -18.38 11.64 -4.51
N VAL A 319 -18.01 10.38 -4.74
CA VAL A 319 -16.72 9.77 -4.34
C VAL A 319 -16.18 8.89 -5.45
N ASP A 320 -14.86 8.71 -5.51
CA ASP A 320 -14.14 7.94 -6.53
C ASP A 320 -13.78 6.50 -6.11
N HIS A 321 -13.79 6.17 -4.82
CA HIS A 321 -13.32 4.85 -4.37
C HIS A 321 -14.04 4.29 -3.12
N ASP A 322 -13.88 2.98 -2.91
CA ASP A 322 -14.60 2.21 -1.89
C ASP A 322 -14.36 2.73 -0.45
N LEU A 323 -13.14 3.20 -0.14
CA LEU A 323 -12.82 3.73 1.20
C LEU A 323 -13.50 5.08 1.47
N ALA A 324 -13.44 6.03 0.53
CA ALA A 324 -14.17 7.29 0.62
C ALA A 324 -15.69 7.07 0.78
N LYS A 325 -16.25 6.14 -0.01
CA LYS A 325 -17.65 5.74 0.14
C LYS A 325 -17.95 5.14 1.51
N ALA A 326 -17.07 4.28 2.03
CA ALA A 326 -17.25 3.67 3.34
C ALA A 326 -17.27 4.72 4.45
N PHE A 327 -16.47 5.78 4.36
CA PHE A 327 -16.54 6.89 5.31
C PHE A 327 -17.89 7.60 5.27
N LEU A 328 -18.45 7.85 4.08
CA LEU A 328 -19.64 8.70 3.94
C LEU A 328 -20.97 7.95 4.00
N SER A 329 -21.01 6.65 3.70
CA SER A 329 -22.24 5.83 3.70
C SER A 329 -23.10 5.98 4.97
N PRO A 330 -22.54 6.08 6.20
CA PRO A 330 -23.34 6.34 7.40
C PRO A 330 -24.18 7.64 7.37
N LEU A 331 -23.77 8.63 6.57
CA LEU A 331 -24.47 9.91 6.41
C LEU A 331 -25.77 9.78 5.59
N GLU A 332 -25.97 8.69 4.87
CA GLU A 332 -27.25 8.39 4.20
C GLU A 332 -28.41 8.34 5.20
N SER A 333 -28.13 7.94 6.45
CA SER A 333 -29.12 7.88 7.54
C SER A 333 -29.75 9.24 7.90
N ILE A 334 -29.09 10.35 7.56
CA ILE A 334 -29.61 11.72 7.76
C ILE A 334 -30.13 12.35 6.46
N GLY A 335 -30.02 11.64 5.33
CA GLY A 335 -30.59 12.01 4.04
C GLY A 335 -29.63 12.71 3.09
N ILE A 336 -28.32 12.46 3.19
CA ILE A 336 -27.33 12.82 2.17
C ILE A 336 -27.21 11.65 1.20
N GLU A 337 -27.31 11.87 -0.10
CA GLU A 337 -27.16 10.82 -1.09
C GLU A 337 -25.67 10.65 -1.46
N ILE A 338 -25.14 9.43 -1.38
CA ILE A 338 -23.72 9.15 -1.69
C ILE A 338 -23.61 8.37 -3.00
N TYR A 339 -22.89 8.93 -3.97
CA TYR A 339 -22.71 8.33 -5.29
C TYR A 339 -21.24 8.01 -5.53
N GLN A 340 -20.95 6.77 -5.93
CA GLN A 340 -19.61 6.39 -6.36
C GLN A 340 -19.53 6.50 -7.88
N VAL A 341 -18.50 7.19 -8.37
CA VAL A 341 -18.17 7.38 -9.78
C VAL A 341 -16.77 6.81 -10.04
N GLU A 342 -16.45 6.56 -11.31
CA GLU A 342 -15.10 6.09 -11.69
C GLU A 342 -14.05 7.21 -11.52
N GLU A 343 -14.44 8.45 -11.85
CA GLU A 343 -13.58 9.63 -11.76
C GLU A 343 -14.40 10.81 -11.24
N LEU A 344 -13.80 11.61 -10.35
CA LEU A 344 -14.33 12.89 -9.87
C LEU A 344 -13.88 14.02 -10.80
N GLU A 345 -14.76 14.99 -11.04
CA GLU A 345 -14.52 16.06 -12.02
C GLU A 345 -13.29 16.91 -11.65
N TRP A 346 -13.13 17.22 -10.36
CA TRP A 346 -12.11 18.19 -9.92
C TRP A 346 -10.85 17.56 -9.30
N LEU A 347 -10.83 16.24 -9.10
CA LEU A 347 -9.72 15.57 -8.40
C LEU A 347 -8.39 15.72 -9.15
N LEU A 348 -8.38 15.48 -10.46
CA LEU A 348 -7.15 15.55 -11.26
C LEU A 348 -6.60 16.98 -11.31
N ASP A 349 -7.47 17.97 -11.58
CA ASP A 349 -7.09 19.39 -11.58
C ASP A 349 -6.50 19.84 -10.24
N ILE A 350 -7.10 19.41 -9.12
CA ILE A 350 -6.56 19.73 -7.78
C ILE A 350 -5.20 19.07 -7.59
N TYR A 351 -5.05 17.80 -7.96
CA TYR A 351 -3.79 17.08 -7.83
C TYR A 351 -2.67 17.72 -8.66
N GLU A 352 -2.93 18.04 -9.92
CA GLU A 352 -1.98 18.71 -10.82
C GLU A 352 -1.58 20.09 -10.28
N ASN A 353 -2.54 20.90 -9.82
CA ASN A 353 -2.24 22.20 -9.22
C ASN A 353 -1.34 22.07 -7.98
N MET A 354 -1.49 21.02 -7.18
CA MET A 354 -0.60 20.74 -6.04
C MET A 354 0.81 20.36 -6.50
N LEU A 355 0.95 19.53 -7.53
CA LEU A 355 2.26 19.19 -8.12
C LEU A 355 2.97 20.45 -8.62
N ASP A 356 2.25 21.28 -9.38
CA ASP A 356 2.71 22.55 -9.94
C ASP A 356 3.21 23.52 -8.87
N PHE A 357 2.49 23.60 -7.75
CA PHE A 357 2.87 24.44 -6.60
C PHE A 357 4.17 23.95 -5.96
N ILE A 358 4.30 22.63 -5.76
CA ILE A 358 5.49 22.02 -5.13
C ILE A 358 6.72 22.13 -6.04
N GLU A 359 6.56 22.02 -7.36
CA GLU A 359 7.67 22.21 -8.30
C GLU A 359 8.18 23.66 -8.28
N LYS A 360 7.26 24.64 -8.30
CA LYS A 360 7.61 26.07 -8.23
C LYS A 360 8.34 26.42 -6.92
N ASP A 361 7.90 25.85 -5.80
CA ASP A 361 8.53 26.07 -4.48
C ASP A 361 9.96 25.48 -4.41
N LYS A 362 10.22 24.38 -5.13
CA LYS A 362 11.58 23.79 -5.24
C LYS A 362 12.54 24.65 -6.06
N ASP A 363 12.04 25.35 -7.08
CA ASP A 363 12.84 26.26 -7.92
C ASP A 363 13.09 27.62 -7.25
N THR A 364 12.21 28.03 -6.34
CA THR A 364 12.42 29.18 -5.45
C THR A 364 13.07 28.71 -4.14
N GLY A 365 14.32 28.28 -4.18
CA GLY A 365 15.10 28.00 -2.98
C GLY A 365 15.03 29.16 -1.96
N PRO A 366 15.21 28.88 -0.64
CA PRO A 366 14.97 29.87 0.39
C PRO A 366 15.85 31.11 0.18
N GLU A 367 15.21 32.28 0.02
CA GLU A 367 15.88 33.60 0.06
C GLU A 367 16.52 33.88 1.43
#